data_AF-A0A6B0XWC9-F1
#
_entry.id   AF-A0A6B0XWC9-F1
#
_cell.length_a   1.000
_cell.length_b   1.000
_cell.length_c   1.000
_cell.angle_alpha   90.00
_cell.angle_beta   90.00
_cell.angle_gamma   90.00
#
_symmetry.space_group_name_H-M   'P 1'
#
loop_
_entity.id
_entity.type
_entity.pdbx_description
1 polymer ?
#
loop_
_entity_poly.entity_id
_entity_poly.type
_entity_poly.pdbx_seq_one_letter_code
_entity_poly.pdbx_strand_id
1 'polypeptide(L)'
;MSDDKIIPLTKDSKAQVRPLTLKDVSSASGVSEMTVSRVLRNRGDVSDATREKVLQAAKALGYVPNRIAGALASNQVNLVAVIIPSLSNMVFQEVLTGISEALEETPLQSV
;
A
#
# COMPACT_ATOMS: atom_id res chain seq x y z
N MET A 1 21.04 -24.40 47.80
CA MET A 1 20.32 -23.21 48.29
C MET A 1 21.30 -22.05 48.33
N SER A 2 21.34 -21.26 47.25
CA SER A 2 21.68 -19.84 47.24
C SER A 2 21.52 -19.37 45.80
N ASP A 3 20.62 -18.42 45.64
CA ASP A 3 19.93 -18.07 44.41
C ASP A 3 20.84 -17.48 43.34
N ASP A 4 20.76 -18.05 42.15
CA ASP A 4 21.31 -17.50 40.91
C ASP A 4 20.43 -16.30 40.51
N LYS A 5 20.80 -15.12 41.00
CA LYS A 5 20.11 -13.86 40.75
C LYS A 5 20.33 -13.47 39.29
N ILE A 6 19.43 -13.91 38.41
CA ILE A 6 19.33 -13.45 37.02
C ILE A 6 19.23 -11.92 37.02
N ILE A 7 20.28 -11.26 36.56
CA ILE A 7 20.28 -9.84 36.22
C ILE A 7 19.44 -9.70 34.95
N PRO A 8 18.35 -8.92 34.92
CA PRO A 8 17.62 -8.74 33.67
C PRO A 8 18.50 -7.94 32.72
N LEU A 9 18.86 -8.56 31.59
CA LEU A 9 19.49 -7.89 30.46
C LEU A 9 18.54 -6.78 29.99
N THR A 10 18.88 -5.54 30.32
CA THR A 10 18.28 -4.32 29.79
C THR A 10 18.28 -4.40 28.28
N LYS A 11 17.08 -4.52 27.70
CA LYS A 11 16.87 -4.57 26.26
C LYS A 11 17.08 -3.16 25.72
N ASP A 12 18.31 -2.85 25.33
CA ASP A 12 18.66 -1.63 24.63
C ASP A 12 17.72 -1.45 23.44
N SER A 13 16.84 -0.45 23.57
CA SER A 13 15.83 -0.11 22.59
C SER A 13 16.47 0.63 21.43
N LYS A 14 17.15 -0.10 20.53
CA LYS A 14 17.30 0.37 19.16
C LYS A 14 15.90 0.35 18.55
N ALA A 15 15.33 1.52 18.31
CA ALA A 15 14.09 1.68 17.56
C ALA A 15 14.25 0.96 16.21
N GLN A 16 13.73 -0.26 16.11
CA GLN A 16 13.64 -0.96 14.83
C GLN A 16 12.80 -0.07 13.91
N VAL A 17 13.39 0.35 12.79
CA VAL A 17 12.66 1.03 11.72
C VAL A 17 11.69 0.01 11.13
N ARG A 18 10.48 -0.05 11.70
CA ARG A 18 9.40 -0.86 11.16
C ARG A 18 8.71 -0.07 10.05
N PRO A 19 8.19 -0.76 9.01
CA PRO A 19 7.37 -0.11 8.00
C PRO A 19 6.20 0.62 8.65
N LEU A 20 5.86 1.79 8.10
CA LEU A 20 4.66 2.52 8.49
C LEU A 20 3.41 1.72 8.10
N THR A 21 2.41 1.76 8.96
CA THR A 21 1.18 0.98 8.85
C THR A 21 -0.05 1.88 8.85
N LEU A 22 -1.21 1.32 8.51
CA LEU A 22 -2.50 2.02 8.62
C LEU A 22 -2.77 2.52 10.04
N LYS A 23 -2.28 1.80 11.07
CA LYS A 23 -2.40 2.18 12.47
C LYS A 23 -1.66 3.47 12.79
N ASP A 24 -0.51 3.71 12.16
CA ASP A 24 0.27 4.92 12.35
C ASP A 24 -0.47 6.13 11.76
N VAL A 25 -1.04 5.97 10.56
CA VAL A 25 -1.87 7.01 9.91
C VAL A 25 -3.16 7.27 10.70
N SER A 26 -3.81 6.22 11.20
CA SER A 26 -4.99 6.31 12.07
C SER A 26 -4.70 7.14 13.32
N SER A 27 -3.58 6.85 13.98
CA SER A 27 -3.15 7.56 15.18
C SER A 27 -2.83 9.04 14.90
N ALA A 28 -2.21 9.34 13.75
CA ALA A 28 -1.89 10.72 13.35
C ALA A 28 -3.11 11.53 12.87
N SER A 29 -4.11 10.88 12.30
CA SER A 29 -5.32 11.55 11.76
C SER A 29 -6.49 11.60 12.74
N GLY A 30 -6.44 10.82 13.83
CA GLY A 30 -7.48 10.77 14.86
C GLY A 30 -8.75 10.05 14.42
N VAL A 31 -8.69 9.21 13.38
CA VAL A 31 -9.83 8.42 12.89
C VAL A 31 -9.49 6.93 12.90
N SER A 32 -10.52 6.08 12.86
CA SER A 32 -10.31 4.62 12.89
C SER A 32 -9.48 4.12 11.71
N GLU A 33 -8.76 3.00 11.89
CA GLU A 33 -8.05 2.30 10.80
C GLU A 33 -8.97 1.96 9.62
N MET A 34 -10.25 1.67 9.91
CA MET A 34 -11.26 1.40 8.90
C MET A 34 -11.58 2.64 8.05
N THR A 35 -11.65 3.81 8.67
CA THR A 35 -11.84 5.10 7.99
C THR A 35 -10.63 5.44 7.13
N VAL A 36 -9.41 5.26 7.66
CA VAL A 36 -8.17 5.44 6.88
C VAL A 36 -8.17 4.53 5.66
N SER A 37 -8.47 3.25 5.86
CA SER A 37 -8.60 2.24 4.79
C SER A 37 -9.58 2.67 3.69
N ARG A 38 -10.74 3.22 4.07
CA ARG A 38 -11.78 3.72 3.14
C ARG A 38 -11.29 4.92 2.33
N VAL A 39 -10.66 5.89 3.00
CA VAL A 39 -10.09 7.08 2.36
C VAL A 39 -9.03 6.69 1.33
N LEU A 40 -8.07 5.84 1.72
CA LEU A 40 -6.96 5.44 0.85
C LEU A 40 -7.38 4.56 -0.33
N ARG A 41 -8.48 3.82 -0.19
CA ARG A 41 -9.07 3.02 -1.28
C ARG A 41 -10.11 3.80 -2.09
N ASN A 42 -10.35 5.07 -1.75
CA ASN A 42 -11.39 5.90 -2.33
C ASN A 42 -12.79 5.22 -2.34
N ARG A 43 -13.14 4.53 -1.24
CA ARG A 43 -14.41 3.79 -1.11
C ARG A 43 -15.27 4.30 0.04
N GLY A 44 -16.58 4.41 -0.22
CA GLY A 44 -17.61 4.75 0.76
C GLY A 44 -17.73 6.25 1.03
N ASP A 45 -18.80 6.62 1.73
CA ASP A 45 -19.05 8.01 2.15
C ASP A 45 -18.18 8.36 3.35
N VAL A 46 -17.12 9.13 3.09
CA VAL A 46 -16.30 9.78 4.09
C VAL A 46 -16.31 11.27 3.76
N SER A 47 -16.60 12.12 4.74
CA SER A 47 -16.63 13.57 4.50
C SER A 47 -15.29 14.07 3.97
N ASP A 48 -15.34 15.09 3.10
CA ASP A 48 -14.13 15.68 2.50
C ASP A 48 -13.15 16.17 3.56
N ALA A 49 -13.66 16.75 4.65
CA ALA A 49 -12.85 17.16 5.79
C ALA A 49 -12.08 15.99 6.43
N THR A 50 -12.69 14.80 6.52
CA THR A 50 -12.03 13.61 7.06
C THR A 50 -11.03 13.03 6.07
N ARG A 51 -11.39 13.01 4.79
CA ARG A 51 -10.52 12.58 3.70
C ARG A 51 -9.23 13.40 3.67
N GLU A 52 -9.36 14.72 3.74
CA GLU A 52 -8.22 15.64 3.72
C GLU A 52 -7.31 15.44 4.93
N LYS A 53 -7.87 15.30 6.14
CA LYS A 53 -7.10 14.99 7.36
C LYS A 53 -6.27 13.71 7.21
N VAL A 54 -6.85 12.64 6.68
CA VAL A 54 -6.16 11.36 6.49
C VAL A 54 -5.05 11.49 5.43
N LEU A 55 -5.32 12.15 4.31
CA LEU A 55 -4.34 12.33 3.23
C LEU A 55 -3.15 13.20 3.70
N GLN A 56 -3.41 14.26 4.46
CA GLN A 56 -2.37 15.09 5.06
C GLN A 56 -1.52 14.30 6.05
N ALA A 57 -2.15 13.51 6.94
CA ALA A 57 -1.43 12.67 7.89
C ALA A 57 -0.57 11.60 7.20
N ALA A 58 -1.11 10.91 6.19
CA ALA A 58 -0.38 9.92 5.41
C ALA A 58 0.84 10.55 4.68
N LYS A 59 0.65 11.73 4.09
CA LYS A 59 1.72 12.48 3.41
C LYS A 59 2.80 12.93 4.39
N ALA A 60 2.42 13.47 5.54
CA ALA A 60 3.36 13.90 6.58
C ALA A 60 4.20 12.75 7.13
N LEU A 61 3.60 11.55 7.24
CA LEU A 61 4.30 10.34 7.66
C LEU A 61 5.14 9.72 6.53
N GLY A 62 4.89 10.05 5.26
CA GLY A 62 5.48 9.35 4.12
C GLY A 62 4.92 7.93 3.92
N TYR A 63 3.68 7.68 4.38
CA TYR A 63 3.01 6.40 4.21
C TYR A 63 2.57 6.20 2.76
N VAL A 64 3.03 5.11 2.13
CA VAL A 64 2.61 4.69 0.80
C VAL A 64 1.78 3.40 0.93
N PRO A 65 0.50 3.40 0.51
CA PRO A 65 -0.34 2.21 0.61
C PRO A 65 0.19 1.07 -0.27
N ASN A 66 0.27 -0.13 0.32
CA ASN A 66 0.63 -1.34 -0.42
C ASN A 66 -0.56 -1.81 -1.28
N ARG A 67 -0.47 -1.58 -2.59
CA ARG A 67 -1.53 -1.94 -3.55
C ARG A 67 -1.77 -3.45 -3.64
N ILE A 68 -0.75 -4.29 -3.43
CA ILE A 68 -0.87 -5.76 -3.45
C ILE A 68 -1.70 -6.25 -2.26
N ALA A 69 -1.40 -5.76 -1.06
CA ALA A 69 -2.20 -6.06 0.13
C ALA A 69 -3.65 -5.55 -0.01
N GLY A 70 -3.83 -4.42 -0.69
CA GLY A 70 -5.13 -3.90 -1.11
C GLY A 70 -5.89 -4.89 -1.99
N ALA A 71 -5.26 -5.35 -3.08
CA ALA A 71 -5.83 -6.24 -4.09
C ALA A 71 -6.18 -7.63 -3.54
N LEU A 72 -5.30 -8.19 -2.69
CA LEU A 72 -5.54 -9.48 -2.03
C LEU A 72 -6.74 -9.40 -1.06
N ALA A 73 -6.83 -8.33 -0.27
CA ALA A 73 -7.96 -8.11 0.63
C ALA A 73 -9.28 -7.84 -0.12
N SER A 74 -9.22 -7.23 -1.31
CA SER A 74 -10.41 -6.95 -2.13
C SER A 74 -10.79 -8.08 -3.10
N ASN A 75 -9.98 -9.14 -3.19
CA ASN A 75 -10.10 -10.21 -4.19
C ASN A 75 -10.29 -9.69 -5.64
N GLN A 76 -9.72 -8.51 -5.92
CA GLN A 76 -9.80 -7.84 -7.22
C GLN A 76 -8.42 -7.28 -7.52
N VAL A 77 -7.83 -7.75 -8.61
CA VAL A 77 -6.53 -7.33 -9.11
C VAL A 77 -6.76 -6.67 -10.46
N ASN A 78 -6.25 -5.46 -10.65
CA ASN A 78 -6.39 -4.73 -11.91
C ASN A 78 -5.22 -5.03 -12.88
N LEU A 79 -4.74 -6.27 -12.90
CA LEU A 79 -3.52 -6.64 -13.62
C LEU A 79 -3.87 -7.47 -14.85
N VAL A 80 -3.31 -7.10 -16.00
CA VAL A 80 -3.44 -7.81 -17.27
C VAL A 80 -2.07 -8.34 -17.65
N ALA A 81 -1.86 -9.65 -17.54
CA ALA A 81 -0.60 -10.27 -17.91
C ALA A 81 -0.49 -10.43 -19.43
N VAL A 82 0.57 -9.90 -20.05
CA VAL A 82 0.80 -9.99 -21.49
C VAL A 82 1.93 -10.98 -21.77
N ILE A 83 1.59 -12.16 -22.26
CA ILE A 83 2.56 -13.22 -22.55
C ILE A 83 2.97 -13.15 -24.02
N ILE A 84 4.23 -12.78 -24.26
CA ILE A 84 4.82 -12.70 -25.60
C ILE A 84 6.03 -13.63 -25.74
N PRO A 85 6.29 -14.15 -26.95
CA PRO A 85 7.39 -15.09 -27.17
C PRO A 85 8.78 -14.43 -27.15
N SER A 86 8.88 -13.11 -27.40
CA SER A 86 10.15 -12.36 -27.32
C SER A 86 9.93 -10.84 -27.32
N LEU A 87 10.70 -10.11 -26.51
CA LEU A 87 10.79 -8.64 -26.54
C LEU A 87 11.71 -8.10 -27.64
N SER A 88 12.52 -8.96 -28.27
CA SER A 88 13.49 -8.56 -29.29
C SER A 88 12.87 -8.43 -30.68
N ASN A 89 11.67 -8.99 -30.89
CA ASN A 89 10.95 -8.86 -32.14
C ASN A 89 10.09 -7.59 -32.12
N MET A 90 10.35 -6.68 -33.07
CA MET A 90 9.68 -5.38 -33.17
C MET A 90 8.15 -5.48 -33.30
N VAL A 91 7.63 -6.60 -33.82
CA VAL A 91 6.17 -6.82 -33.95
C VAL A 91 5.46 -6.75 -32.60
N PHE A 92 6.07 -7.23 -31.52
CA PHE A 92 5.41 -7.24 -30.20
C PHE A 92 5.51 -5.89 -29.47
N GLN A 93 6.40 -4.99 -29.89
CA GLN A 93 6.45 -3.65 -29.30
C GLN A 93 5.21 -2.84 -29.67
N GLU A 94 4.80 -2.88 -30.93
CA GLU A 94 3.60 -2.18 -31.39
C GLU A 94 2.33 -2.74 -30.74
N VAL A 95 2.27 -4.06 -30.53
CA VAL A 95 1.18 -4.72 -29.78
C VAL A 95 1.15 -4.27 -28.31
N LEU A 96 2.30 -4.20 -27.63
CA LEU A 96 2.37 -3.73 -26.24
C LEU A 96 1.95 -2.27 -26.09
N THR A 97 2.36 -1.41 -27.04
CA THR A 97 1.93 -0.02 -27.09
C THR A 97 0.41 0.07 -27.25
N GLY A 98 -0.16 -0.64 -28.22
CA GLY A 98 -1.61 -0.64 -28.45
C GLY A 98 -2.41 -1.19 -27.26
N ILE A 99 -1.91 -2.21 -26.57
CA ILE A 99 -2.51 -2.70 -25.31
C ILE A 99 -2.46 -1.60 -24.24
N SER A 100 -1.32 -0.92 -24.08
CA SER A 100 -1.16 0.11 -23.06
C SER A 100 -2.09 1.30 -23.31
N GLU A 101 -2.20 1.76 -24.56
CA GLU A 101 -3.10 2.85 -24.98
C GLU A 101 -4.57 2.48 -24.72
N ALA A 102 -4.99 1.26 -25.08
CA ALA A 102 -6.35 0.81 -24.88
C ALA A 102 -6.74 0.70 -23.39
N LEU A 103 -5.76 0.47 -22.51
CA LEU A 103 -5.97 0.34 -21.08
C LEU A 103 -5.81 1.66 -20.31
N GLU A 104 -5.30 2.73 -20.94
CA GLU A 104 -4.93 3.99 -20.29
C GLU A 104 -6.09 4.64 -19.52
N GLU A 105 -7.29 4.62 -20.11
CA GLU A 105 -8.53 5.18 -19.51
C GLU A 105 -9.26 4.16 -18.59
N THR A 106 -8.64 3.01 -18.33
CA THR A 106 -9.20 1.96 -17.49
C THR A 106 -8.42 1.85 -16.18
N PRO A 107 -9.00 1.26 -15.12
CA PRO A 107 -8.24 0.98 -13.91
C PRO A 107 -7.23 -0.17 -14.07
N LEU A 108 -7.16 -0.83 -15.23
CA LEU A 108 -6.32 -1.99 -15.53
C LEU A 108 -4.89 -1.59 -15.92
N GLN A 109 -3.92 -2.43 -15.58
CA GLN A 109 -2.50 -2.23 -15.90
C GLN A 109 -1.94 -3.48 -16.59
N SER A 110 -1.33 -3.30 -17.76
CA SER A 110 -0.59 -4.35 -18.44
C SER A 110 0.80 -4.55 -17.83
N VAL A 111 1.18 -5.81 -17.64
CA VAL A 111 2.52 -6.22 -17.16
C VAL A 111 3.09 -7.37 -17.97
#